data_AF-A0A9D5KMZ4-F1
#
_entry.id   AF-A0A9D5KMZ4-F1
#
_cell.length_a   1.000
_cell.length_b   1.000
_cell.length_c   1.000
_cell.angle_alpha   90.00
_cell.angle_beta   90.00
_cell.angle_gamma   90.00
#
_symmetry.space_group_name_H-M   'P 1'
#
loop_
_entity.id
_entity.type
_entity.pdbx_description
1 polymer ?
#
loop_
_entity_poly.entity_id
_entity_poly.type
_entity_poly.pdbx_seq_one_letter_code
_entity_poly.pdbx_strand_id
1 'polypeptide(L)'
;MINFNVLNMKTLTIFLFLTQAYLAPLALASMDLWSQTIIHVVSALIGCCVLVILWRDNTNRIILPFPGLIGAWLIMVIISQQMAAQQSLARMELFNIINGIFFFVLAANSSTWTDSVPSLLNRWGYVIFPLFLLAVYNLGTIPNVYQDASSMINPNIFSGYLVFWVPYWFGQFIHDIKKRNHPGFLVSGSAFTCALASLIITMSVTALMAVTLLMYCALYRAIFRLIKKYIRLKLWTVHAVFFIVMTSAVLFQYQYLLKSLAERMVWFGTAVAMIIKHPFIGIGPGGFGEAFLYFKTGDGQNTLYAHNIILELCAETGLIATGIFLVLLFSIVRAIKEKKPQQDVFLYIGLGAFILKNLFDYGFSIPANNFMFWFWSGLLMGKRHAKTISLTYRPWYTAVIVIVIFLLAGVESMQLFFINRSIARSEFLVQTGELEHAQKRCNDVIKHEPFFPEPYFILSNIYLKKYINTGESSFLDISIFYAEKSVKFSSYNTSYQHHLHMLENLI
;
A
#
# COMPACT_ATOMS: atom_id res chain seq x y z
N MET A 1 20.33 23.08 -31.51
CA MET A 1 19.36 23.05 -30.39
C MET A 1 18.30 22.02 -30.71
N ILE A 2 18.32 20.86 -30.03
CA ILE A 2 17.30 19.82 -30.22
C ILE A 2 16.02 20.34 -29.57
N ASN A 3 15.00 20.59 -30.37
CA ASN A 3 13.68 21.00 -29.91
C ASN A 3 13.01 19.78 -29.25
N PHE A 4 13.38 19.49 -28.00
CA PHE A 4 12.64 18.57 -27.14
C PHE A 4 11.26 19.20 -26.92
N ASN A 5 10.34 18.88 -27.83
CA ASN A 5 8.94 19.31 -27.77
C ASN A 5 8.39 18.98 -26.37
N VAL A 6 7.79 19.98 -25.73
CA VAL A 6 7.17 19.91 -24.39
C VAL A 6 6.20 18.71 -24.24
N LEU A 7 5.64 18.23 -25.36
CA LEU A 7 4.82 17.01 -25.44
C LEU A 7 5.55 15.74 -24.95
N ASN A 8 6.88 15.70 -25.04
CA ASN A 8 7.69 14.55 -24.65
C ASN A 8 7.86 14.46 -23.12
N MET A 9 7.92 15.60 -22.41
CA MET A 9 8.18 15.62 -20.96
C MET A 9 6.95 15.24 -20.12
N LYS A 10 5.74 15.65 -20.53
CA LYS A 10 4.48 15.25 -19.88
C LYS A 10 4.24 13.74 -20.03
N THR A 11 4.42 13.24 -21.24
CA THR A 11 4.32 11.80 -21.56
C THR A 11 5.36 11.00 -20.78
N LEU A 12 6.61 11.48 -20.72
CA LEU A 12 7.69 10.86 -19.95
C LEU A 12 7.35 10.81 -18.46
N THR A 13 6.77 11.86 -17.90
CA THR A 13 6.41 11.92 -16.49
C THR A 13 5.33 10.90 -16.13
N ILE A 14 4.27 10.82 -16.94
CA ILE A 14 3.21 9.82 -16.76
C ILE A 14 3.77 8.41 -16.98
N PHE A 15 4.68 8.24 -17.95
CA PHE A 15 5.37 6.99 -18.18
C PHE A 15 6.21 6.56 -16.98
N LEU A 16 7.02 7.44 -16.40
CA LEU A 16 7.84 7.16 -15.21
C LEU A 16 6.95 6.84 -14.00
N PHE A 17 5.85 7.58 -13.83
CA PHE A 17 4.87 7.29 -12.78
C PHE A 17 4.26 5.88 -12.97
N LEU A 18 3.76 5.57 -14.17
CA LEU A 18 3.17 4.26 -14.43
C LEU A 18 4.23 3.19 -14.19
N THR A 19 5.43 3.37 -14.72
CA THR A 19 6.58 2.47 -14.47
C THR A 19 6.73 2.20 -12.98
N GLN A 20 6.70 3.21 -12.13
CA GLN A 20 6.79 3.03 -10.68
C GLN A 20 5.60 2.28 -10.08
N ALA A 21 4.37 2.64 -10.45
CA ALA A 21 3.16 1.97 -9.99
C ALA A 21 3.10 0.49 -10.43
N TYR A 22 3.79 0.12 -11.51
CA TYR A 22 3.94 -1.27 -12.00
C TYR A 22 5.19 -1.99 -11.48
N LEU A 23 6.30 -1.28 -11.24
CA LEU A 23 7.51 -1.83 -10.64
C LEU A 23 7.29 -2.15 -9.16
N ALA A 24 6.47 -1.36 -8.46
CA ALA A 24 6.13 -1.58 -7.06
C ALA A 24 5.59 -3.01 -6.80
N PRO A 25 4.62 -3.52 -7.58
CA PRO A 25 4.23 -4.93 -7.59
C PRO A 25 5.39 -5.91 -7.81
N LEU A 26 6.29 -5.66 -8.77
CA LEU A 26 7.39 -6.55 -9.12
C LEU A 26 8.53 -6.56 -8.08
N ALA A 27 8.68 -5.47 -7.33
CA ALA A 27 9.66 -5.31 -6.27
C ALA A 27 9.09 -5.78 -4.91
N LEU A 28 8.57 -7.03 -4.88
CA LEU A 28 8.00 -7.65 -3.69
C LEU A 28 6.84 -6.85 -3.10
N ALA A 29 5.97 -6.33 -3.98
CA ALA A 29 4.89 -5.41 -3.64
C ALA A 29 5.32 -4.19 -2.79
N SER A 30 6.61 -3.87 -2.81
CA SER A 30 7.20 -2.78 -2.02
C SER A 30 7.05 -2.99 -0.51
N MET A 31 7.00 -4.24 -0.04
CA MET A 31 6.95 -4.51 1.40
C MET A 31 8.32 -4.37 2.05
N ASP A 32 9.38 -4.78 1.34
CA ASP A 32 10.73 -4.68 1.85
C ASP A 32 11.23 -3.24 1.90
N LEU A 33 12.03 -2.94 2.90
CA LEU A 33 12.60 -1.60 3.08
C LEU A 33 13.42 -1.12 1.87
N TRP A 34 14.18 -2.02 1.22
CA TRP A 34 14.98 -1.66 0.05
C TRP A 34 14.11 -1.26 -1.14
N SER A 35 13.00 -1.96 -1.37
CA SER A 35 12.08 -1.66 -2.47
C SER A 35 11.27 -0.40 -2.17
N GLN A 36 10.83 -0.21 -0.92
CA GLN A 36 10.25 1.06 -0.46
C GLN A 36 11.21 2.23 -0.70
N THR A 37 12.47 2.09 -0.32
CA THR A 37 13.50 3.13 -0.50
C THR A 37 13.68 3.52 -1.96
N ILE A 38 13.81 2.53 -2.86
CA ILE A 38 13.88 2.79 -4.30
C ILE A 38 12.66 3.57 -4.77
N ILE A 39 11.47 3.19 -4.32
CA ILE A 39 10.23 3.86 -4.67
C ILE A 39 10.19 5.29 -4.14
N HIS A 40 10.56 5.56 -2.88
CA HIS A 40 10.60 6.92 -2.35
C HIS A 40 11.56 7.80 -3.16
N VAL A 41 12.76 7.30 -3.47
CA VAL A 41 13.74 8.02 -4.28
C VAL A 41 13.22 8.27 -5.70
N VAL A 42 12.62 7.27 -6.35
CA VAL A 42 12.05 7.41 -7.70
C VAL A 42 10.86 8.37 -7.70
N SER A 43 9.96 8.28 -6.72
CA SER A 43 8.86 9.24 -6.51
C SER A 43 9.39 10.66 -6.40
N ALA A 44 10.45 10.86 -5.60
CA ALA A 44 11.07 12.15 -5.40
C ALA A 44 11.61 12.74 -6.70
N LEU A 45 12.34 11.94 -7.48
CA LEU A 45 12.86 12.34 -8.78
C LEU A 45 11.74 12.68 -9.78
N ILE A 46 10.68 11.86 -9.83
CA ILE A 46 9.51 12.12 -10.67
C ILE A 46 8.83 13.42 -10.23
N GLY A 47 8.63 13.63 -8.92
CA GLY A 47 8.09 14.87 -8.36
C GLY A 47 8.90 16.10 -8.76
N CYS A 48 10.23 16.03 -8.68
CA CYS A 48 11.10 17.10 -9.15
C CYS A 48 10.87 17.40 -10.64
N CYS A 49 10.86 16.37 -11.49
CA CYS A 49 10.62 16.51 -12.93
C CYS A 49 9.25 17.15 -13.22
N VAL A 50 8.19 16.67 -12.56
CA VAL A 50 6.82 17.21 -12.67
C VAL A 50 6.81 18.70 -12.38
N LEU A 51 7.43 19.10 -11.28
CA LEU A 51 7.40 20.47 -10.80
C LEU A 51 8.19 21.40 -11.70
N VAL A 52 9.32 20.94 -12.25
CA VAL A 52 10.08 21.67 -13.28
C VAL A 52 9.25 21.87 -14.54
N ILE A 53 8.49 20.86 -14.98
CA ILE A 53 7.60 20.96 -16.14
C ILE A 53 6.48 21.96 -15.89
N LEU A 54 5.81 21.84 -14.73
CA LEU A 54 4.75 22.76 -14.32
C LEU A 54 5.25 24.19 -14.22
N TRP A 55 6.46 24.39 -13.70
CA TRP A 55 7.12 25.69 -13.65
C TRP A 55 7.39 26.24 -15.05
N ARG A 56 7.92 25.42 -15.96
CA ARG A 56 8.21 25.83 -17.35
C ARG A 56 6.96 26.22 -18.12
N ASP A 57 5.88 25.47 -17.95
CA ASP A 57 4.63 25.68 -18.71
C ASP A 57 3.84 26.90 -18.23
N ASN A 58 4.32 27.60 -17.17
CA ASN A 58 3.69 28.78 -16.57
C ASN A 58 2.20 28.55 -16.21
N THR A 59 1.80 27.29 -16.08
CA THR A 59 0.49 26.89 -15.60
C THR A 59 0.51 27.09 -14.10
N ASN A 60 0.23 28.32 -13.66
CA ASN A 60 0.18 28.76 -12.25
C ASN A 60 -0.93 28.06 -11.43
N ARG A 61 -1.37 26.86 -11.81
CA ARG A 61 -2.52 26.18 -11.24
C ARG A 61 -2.19 24.70 -11.07
N ILE A 62 -1.84 24.32 -9.84
CA ILE A 62 -1.90 22.94 -9.38
C ILE A 62 -3.28 22.72 -8.77
N ILE A 63 -3.97 21.70 -9.25
CA ILE A 63 -5.20 21.21 -8.65
C ILE A 63 -4.81 20.37 -7.43
N LEU A 64 -5.11 20.89 -6.25
CA LEU A 64 -5.03 20.13 -5.01
C LEU A 64 -6.46 19.83 -4.53
N PRO A 65 -6.98 18.61 -4.74
CA PRO A 65 -8.31 18.27 -4.27
C PRO A 65 -8.30 18.16 -2.73
N PHE A 66 -9.28 18.79 -2.07
CA PHE A 66 -9.47 18.71 -0.62
C PHE A 66 -8.23 19.05 0.24
N PRO A 67 -7.55 20.19 0.01
CA PRO A 67 -6.30 20.52 0.70
C PRO A 67 -6.46 20.53 2.23
N GLY A 68 -7.58 21.03 2.73
CA GLY A 68 -7.86 21.08 4.17
C GLY A 68 -8.03 19.69 4.80
N LEU A 69 -8.73 18.76 4.14
CA LEU A 69 -8.92 17.41 4.66
C LEU A 69 -7.62 16.60 4.61
N ILE A 70 -6.86 16.71 3.50
CA ILE A 70 -5.56 16.07 3.37
C ILE A 70 -4.58 16.60 4.43
N GLY A 71 -4.50 17.92 4.59
CA GLY A 71 -3.65 18.55 5.60
C GLY A 71 -4.03 18.15 7.02
N ALA A 72 -5.32 18.20 7.37
CA ALA A 72 -5.80 17.79 8.68
C ALA A 72 -5.51 16.30 8.97
N TRP A 73 -5.71 15.43 7.98
CA TRP A 73 -5.40 14.01 8.12
C TRP A 73 -3.90 13.78 8.33
N LEU A 74 -3.04 14.39 7.50
CA LEU A 74 -1.59 14.29 7.63
C LEU A 74 -1.07 14.79 8.98
N ILE A 75 -1.60 15.90 9.49
CA ILE A 75 -1.23 16.42 10.81
C ILE A 75 -1.52 15.36 11.89
N MET A 76 -2.69 14.72 11.85
CA MET A 76 -3.02 13.68 12.83
C MET A 76 -2.14 12.44 12.68
N VAL A 77 -1.81 12.03 11.46
CA VAL A 77 -0.88 10.92 11.21
C VAL A 77 0.53 11.26 11.74
N ILE A 78 1.01 12.49 11.57
CA ILE A 78 2.30 12.94 12.10
C ILE A 78 2.28 12.94 13.64
N ILE A 79 1.21 13.43 14.26
CA ILE A 79 1.06 13.36 15.73
C ILE A 79 1.12 11.90 16.20
N SER A 80 0.42 11.01 15.51
CA SER A 80 0.46 9.57 15.78
C SER A 80 1.85 8.96 15.63
N GLN A 81 2.56 9.31 14.55
CA GLN A 81 3.94 8.88 14.31
C GLN A 81 4.89 9.32 15.43
N GLN A 82 4.76 10.55 15.94
CA GLN A 82 5.61 11.05 17.03
C GLN A 82 5.35 10.32 18.36
N MET A 83 4.13 9.82 18.55
CA MET A 83 3.71 9.06 19.72
C MET A 83 3.84 7.54 19.54
N ALA A 84 4.31 7.08 18.39
CA ALA A 84 4.43 5.67 18.07
C ALA A 84 5.42 4.97 19.01
N ALA A 85 5.12 3.71 19.36
CA ALA A 85 6.04 2.88 20.14
C ALA A 85 7.37 2.71 19.39
N GLN A 86 7.32 2.39 18.09
CA GLN A 86 8.47 2.32 17.20
C GLN A 86 8.44 3.44 16.14
N GLN A 87 9.15 4.54 16.40
CA GLN A 87 9.13 5.72 15.54
C GLN A 87 9.70 5.49 14.14
N SER A 88 10.67 4.59 13.97
CA SER A 88 11.30 4.29 12.68
C SER A 88 10.32 3.65 11.68
N LEU A 89 9.54 2.66 12.14
CA LEU A 89 8.50 2.01 11.35
C LEU A 89 7.41 3.01 10.96
N ALA A 90 6.96 3.81 11.92
CA ALA A 90 5.96 4.84 11.69
C ALA A 90 6.41 5.95 10.72
N ARG A 91 7.71 6.27 10.68
CA ARG A 91 8.28 7.19 9.66
C ARG A 91 8.16 6.60 8.25
N MET A 92 8.44 5.32 8.05
CA MET A 92 8.30 4.67 6.74
C MET A 92 6.86 4.70 6.24
N GLU A 93 5.90 4.36 7.10
CA GLU A 93 4.49 4.40 6.72
C GLU A 93 3.98 5.82 6.43
N LEU A 94 4.47 6.82 7.17
CA LEU A 94 4.20 8.22 6.85
C LEU A 94 4.67 8.58 5.43
N PHE A 95 5.85 8.10 5.00
CA PHE A 95 6.32 8.33 3.63
C PHE A 95 5.51 7.58 2.58
N ASN A 96 5.01 6.37 2.88
CA ASN A 96 4.08 5.65 2.02
C ASN A 96 2.79 6.46 1.82
N ILE A 97 2.24 7.04 2.89
CA ILE A 97 1.06 7.92 2.84
C ILE A 97 1.34 9.17 2.00
N ILE A 98 2.48 9.83 2.20
CA ILE A 98 2.88 11.03 1.44
C ILE A 98 3.01 10.72 -0.06
N ASN A 99 3.65 9.59 -0.40
CA ASN A 99 3.75 9.11 -1.78
C ASN A 99 2.36 8.87 -2.39
N GLY A 100 1.46 8.22 -1.66
CA GLY A 100 0.08 8.01 -2.07
C GLY A 100 -0.61 9.33 -2.42
N ILE A 101 -0.58 10.32 -1.52
CA ILE A 101 -1.16 11.65 -1.73
C ILE A 101 -0.52 12.33 -2.95
N PHE A 102 0.80 12.23 -3.11
CA PHE A 102 1.48 12.78 -4.27
C PHE A 102 1.01 12.15 -5.58
N PHE A 103 0.81 10.84 -5.63
CA PHE A 103 0.24 10.17 -6.80
C PHE A 103 -1.20 10.57 -7.07
N PHE A 104 -2.00 10.79 -6.03
CA PHE A 104 -3.34 11.37 -6.17
C PHE A 104 -3.31 12.76 -6.81
N VAL A 105 -2.45 13.66 -6.31
CA VAL A 105 -2.30 15.02 -6.85
C VAL A 105 -1.77 14.98 -8.28
N LEU A 106 -0.73 14.19 -8.53
CA LEU A 106 -0.14 14.04 -9.86
C LEU A 106 -1.19 13.56 -10.87
N ALA A 107 -1.96 12.53 -10.53
CA ALA A 107 -3.01 11.99 -11.39
C ALA A 107 -4.19 12.95 -11.59
N ALA A 108 -4.55 13.71 -10.55
CA ALA A 108 -5.59 14.74 -10.66
C ALA A 108 -5.18 15.90 -11.57
N ASN A 109 -3.87 16.13 -11.74
CA ASN A 109 -3.36 17.13 -12.66
C ASN A 109 -3.07 16.55 -14.05
N SER A 110 -2.72 15.26 -14.17
CA SER A 110 -2.36 14.63 -15.45
C SER A 110 -3.53 14.50 -16.44
N SER A 111 -4.77 14.44 -15.97
CA SER A 111 -5.97 14.49 -16.81
C SER A 111 -6.09 15.80 -17.60
N THR A 112 -5.53 16.90 -17.08
CA THR A 112 -5.46 18.18 -17.80
C THR A 112 -4.32 18.17 -18.83
N TRP A 113 -3.43 17.18 -18.78
CA TRP A 113 -2.18 17.20 -19.51
C TRP A 113 -2.24 16.54 -20.89
N THR A 114 -3.15 15.59 -21.18
CA THR A 114 -3.24 14.94 -22.51
C THR A 114 -4.42 13.96 -22.69
N ASP A 115 -4.94 13.83 -23.92
CA ASP A 115 -5.76 12.69 -24.42
C ASP A 115 -4.99 11.34 -24.46
N SER A 116 -3.69 11.35 -24.14
CA SER A 116 -2.81 10.17 -24.22
C SER A 116 -2.79 9.32 -22.95
N VAL A 117 -3.42 9.73 -21.85
CA VAL A 117 -3.46 8.89 -20.63
C VAL A 117 -4.09 7.52 -20.90
N PRO A 118 -5.25 7.40 -21.58
CA PRO A 118 -5.79 6.09 -21.95
C PRO A 118 -4.88 5.30 -22.89
N SER A 119 -4.20 5.96 -23.84
CA SER A 119 -3.30 5.27 -24.77
C SER A 119 -2.03 4.77 -24.08
N LEU A 120 -1.51 5.51 -23.09
CA LEU A 120 -0.43 5.07 -22.21
C LEU A 120 -0.89 3.89 -21.36
N LEU A 121 -1.99 4.01 -20.61
CA LEU A 121 -2.54 2.89 -19.84
C LEU A 121 -2.76 1.64 -20.71
N ASN A 122 -3.18 1.84 -21.97
CA ASN A 122 -3.36 0.75 -22.91
C ASN A 122 -2.04 0.11 -23.37
N ARG A 123 -0.97 0.89 -23.55
CA ARG A 123 0.38 0.34 -23.82
C ARG A 123 0.94 -0.36 -22.60
N TRP A 124 0.62 0.10 -21.41
CA TRP A 124 1.06 -0.53 -20.17
C TRP A 124 0.32 -1.84 -19.85
N GLY A 125 -0.79 -2.14 -20.55
CA GLY A 125 -1.43 -3.46 -20.52
C GLY A 125 -0.52 -4.61 -20.88
N TYR A 126 0.50 -4.37 -21.71
CA TYR A 126 1.49 -5.40 -22.02
C TYR A 126 2.32 -5.83 -20.80
N VAL A 127 2.41 -5.00 -19.76
CA VAL A 127 3.10 -5.35 -18.50
C VAL A 127 2.28 -6.31 -17.62
N ILE A 128 0.97 -6.40 -17.85
CA ILE A 128 0.12 -7.41 -17.19
C ILE A 128 0.49 -8.82 -17.69
N PHE A 129 1.00 -8.96 -18.91
CA PHE A 129 1.38 -10.26 -19.44
C PHE A 129 2.55 -10.91 -18.68
N PRO A 130 3.68 -10.21 -18.41
CA PRO A 130 4.69 -10.70 -17.46
C PRO A 130 4.13 -11.05 -16.07
N LEU A 131 3.25 -10.21 -15.51
CA LEU A 131 2.61 -10.50 -14.21
C LEU A 131 1.73 -11.76 -14.26
N PHE A 132 1.05 -12.00 -15.39
CA PHE A 132 0.29 -13.21 -15.65
C PHE A 132 1.21 -14.44 -15.77
N LEU A 133 2.28 -14.36 -16.56
CA LEU A 133 3.26 -15.44 -16.69
C LEU A 133 3.87 -15.80 -15.33
N LEU A 134 4.17 -14.80 -14.52
CA LEU A 134 4.64 -14.95 -13.15
C LEU A 134 3.59 -15.65 -12.26
N ALA A 135 2.32 -15.27 -12.37
CA ALA A 135 1.24 -15.91 -11.64
C ALA A 135 1.09 -17.40 -12.00
N VAL A 136 1.21 -17.72 -13.30
CA VAL A 136 1.21 -19.11 -13.79
C VAL A 136 2.46 -19.87 -13.32
N TYR A 137 3.64 -19.24 -13.37
CA TYR A 137 4.89 -19.81 -12.87
C TYR A 137 4.78 -20.19 -11.38
N ASN A 138 4.17 -19.30 -10.58
CA ASN A 138 3.94 -19.57 -9.16
C ASN A 138 3.05 -20.81 -8.99
N LEU A 139 1.97 -20.99 -9.76
CA LEU A 139 1.15 -22.22 -9.68
C LEU A 139 1.95 -23.51 -9.94
N GLY A 140 2.91 -23.47 -10.85
CA GLY A 140 3.71 -24.65 -11.21
C GLY A 140 4.84 -24.98 -10.22
N THR A 141 5.26 -24.03 -9.40
CA THR A 141 6.37 -24.17 -8.44
C THR A 141 5.91 -24.39 -7.00
N ILE A 142 4.61 -24.25 -6.72
CA ILE A 142 3.99 -24.53 -5.41
C ILE A 142 3.56 -26.00 -5.35
N PRO A 143 4.47 -26.94 -5.07
CA PRO A 143 4.02 -28.08 -4.28
C PRO A 143 4.23 -27.91 -2.77
N ASN A 144 5.38 -27.45 -2.24
CA ASN A 144 5.66 -27.70 -0.81
C ASN A 144 6.73 -26.85 -0.09
N VAL A 145 7.24 -25.75 -0.64
CA VAL A 145 8.34 -25.00 0.03
C VAL A 145 8.04 -23.50 0.04
N TYR A 146 7.96 -22.95 1.26
CA TYR A 146 8.00 -21.55 1.70
C TYR A 146 7.85 -20.44 0.64
N GLN A 147 6.86 -19.57 0.87
CA GLN A 147 6.37 -18.46 0.03
C GLN A 147 7.39 -17.33 -0.25
N ASP A 148 8.67 -17.51 0.08
CA ASP A 148 9.66 -16.42 0.20
C ASP A 148 10.20 -15.89 -1.14
N ALA A 149 9.89 -16.53 -2.28
CA ALA A 149 10.49 -16.21 -3.58
C ALA A 149 9.52 -15.75 -4.68
N SER A 150 8.24 -15.46 -4.38
CA SER A 150 7.32 -14.92 -5.38
C SER A 150 7.38 -13.39 -5.41
N SER A 151 7.53 -12.79 -6.60
CA SER A 151 7.66 -11.32 -6.74
C SER A 151 6.41 -10.53 -6.33
N MET A 152 5.27 -11.19 -6.17
CA MET A 152 4.19 -10.71 -5.30
C MET A 152 3.96 -11.74 -4.20
N ILE A 153 4.74 -11.60 -3.12
CA ILE A 153 4.87 -12.48 -1.93
C ILE A 153 3.56 -13.14 -1.51
N ASN A 154 2.44 -12.43 -1.67
CA ASN A 154 1.12 -12.88 -1.23
C ASN A 154 0.05 -12.73 -2.33
N PRO A 155 -0.71 -13.80 -2.66
CA PRO A 155 -1.81 -13.77 -3.63
C PRO A 155 -2.88 -12.70 -3.35
N ASN A 156 -3.15 -12.38 -2.08
CA ASN A 156 -4.11 -11.34 -1.70
C ASN A 156 -3.63 -9.93 -2.02
N ILE A 157 -2.31 -9.71 -2.02
CA ILE A 157 -1.73 -8.43 -2.43
C ILE A 157 -1.91 -8.27 -3.93
N PHE A 158 -1.56 -9.30 -4.70
CA PHE A 158 -1.72 -9.29 -6.16
C PHE A 158 -3.18 -9.18 -6.58
N SER A 159 -4.11 -9.85 -5.88
CA SER A 159 -5.53 -9.68 -6.16
C SER A 159 -6.00 -8.25 -5.93
N GLY A 160 -5.45 -7.57 -4.91
CA GLY A 160 -5.68 -6.14 -4.63
C GLY A 160 -5.20 -5.22 -5.76
N TYR A 161 -4.17 -5.63 -6.49
CA TYR A 161 -3.71 -4.94 -7.68
C TYR A 161 -4.63 -5.19 -8.88
N LEU A 162 -5.03 -6.45 -9.08
CA LEU A 162 -5.83 -6.90 -10.23
C LEU A 162 -7.27 -6.38 -10.22
N VAL A 163 -7.85 -6.08 -9.04
CA VAL A 163 -9.21 -5.51 -8.98
C VAL A 163 -9.34 -4.16 -9.69
N PHE A 164 -8.24 -3.41 -9.87
CA PHE A 164 -8.24 -2.20 -10.70
C PHE A 164 -8.25 -2.54 -12.19
N TRP A 165 -7.37 -3.46 -12.60
CA TRP A 165 -7.09 -3.76 -14.00
C TRP A 165 -8.18 -4.57 -14.69
N VAL A 166 -8.78 -5.55 -14.01
CA VAL A 166 -9.81 -6.41 -14.61
C VAL A 166 -10.99 -5.59 -15.15
N PRO A 167 -11.63 -4.70 -14.37
CA PRO A 167 -12.70 -3.85 -14.89
C PRO A 167 -12.23 -2.91 -16.00
N TYR A 168 -11.05 -2.29 -15.86
CA TYR A 168 -10.54 -1.34 -16.85
C TYR A 168 -10.33 -1.99 -18.23
N TRP A 169 -9.68 -3.15 -18.27
CA TRP A 169 -9.44 -3.85 -19.51
C TRP A 169 -10.71 -4.41 -20.13
N PHE A 170 -11.65 -4.87 -19.31
CA PHE A 170 -12.98 -5.20 -19.79
C PHE A 170 -13.66 -3.98 -20.45
N GLY A 171 -13.56 -2.81 -19.82
CA GLY A 171 -14.10 -1.56 -20.37
C GLY A 171 -13.47 -1.15 -21.69
N GLN A 172 -12.14 -1.22 -21.78
CA GLN A 172 -11.39 -0.93 -23.00
C GLN A 172 -11.72 -1.92 -24.12
N PHE A 173 -11.84 -3.21 -23.79
CA PHE A 173 -12.26 -4.25 -24.73
C PHE A 173 -13.64 -3.94 -25.33
N ILE A 174 -14.63 -3.60 -24.51
CA ILE A 174 -15.94 -3.18 -24.99
C ILE A 174 -15.86 -1.90 -25.84
N HIS A 175 -14.97 -0.96 -25.50
CA HIS A 175 -14.76 0.26 -26.28
C HIS A 175 -14.21 -0.04 -27.68
N ASP A 176 -13.17 -0.88 -27.77
CA ASP A 176 -12.52 -1.24 -29.03
C ASP A 176 -13.44 -2.06 -29.95
N ILE A 177 -14.28 -2.96 -29.39
CA ILE A 177 -15.35 -3.64 -30.13
C ILE A 177 -16.29 -2.61 -30.77
N LYS A 178 -16.77 -1.64 -29.99
CA LYS A 178 -17.72 -0.62 -30.47
C LYS A 178 -17.11 0.26 -31.56
N LYS A 179 -15.82 0.58 -31.45
CA LYS A 179 -15.09 1.39 -32.45
C LYS A 179 -14.59 0.59 -33.65
N ARG A 180 -14.78 -0.73 -33.69
CA ARG A 180 -14.22 -1.62 -34.74
C ARG A 180 -12.71 -1.49 -34.88
N ASN A 181 -12.02 -1.22 -33.77
CA ASN A 181 -10.57 -1.09 -33.73
C ASN A 181 -9.92 -2.48 -33.58
N HIS A 182 -9.81 -3.22 -34.67
CA HIS A 182 -9.32 -4.61 -34.69
C HIS A 182 -8.00 -4.86 -33.92
N PRO A 183 -6.93 -4.07 -34.09
CA PRO A 183 -5.70 -4.28 -33.30
C PRO A 183 -5.90 -3.96 -31.82
N GLY A 184 -6.64 -2.88 -31.48
CA GLY A 184 -6.95 -2.54 -30.09
C GLY A 184 -7.77 -3.62 -29.38
N PHE A 185 -8.70 -4.26 -30.09
CA PHE A 185 -9.52 -5.36 -29.60
C PHE A 185 -8.69 -6.58 -29.17
N LEU A 186 -7.69 -6.98 -29.97
CA LEU A 186 -6.83 -8.12 -29.62
C LEU A 186 -6.00 -7.82 -28.36
N VAL A 187 -5.48 -6.60 -28.27
CA VAL A 187 -4.66 -6.16 -27.13
C VAL A 187 -5.47 -6.06 -25.85
N SER A 188 -6.61 -5.36 -25.88
CA SER A 188 -7.47 -5.20 -24.72
C SER A 188 -8.14 -6.52 -24.29
N GLY A 189 -8.51 -7.37 -25.26
CA GLY A 189 -9.07 -8.71 -24.99
C GLY A 189 -8.06 -9.66 -24.35
N SER A 190 -6.82 -9.69 -24.86
CA SER A 190 -5.75 -10.49 -24.26
C SER A 190 -5.35 -9.98 -22.86
N ALA A 191 -5.22 -8.66 -22.68
CA ALA A 191 -4.94 -8.07 -21.37
C ALA A 191 -6.05 -8.35 -20.35
N PHE A 192 -7.33 -8.22 -20.75
CA PHE A 192 -8.47 -8.59 -19.91
C PHE A 192 -8.44 -10.06 -19.52
N THR A 193 -8.21 -10.95 -20.48
CA THR A 193 -8.18 -12.40 -20.25
C THR A 193 -7.04 -12.77 -19.30
N CYS A 194 -5.84 -12.21 -19.51
CA CYS A 194 -4.70 -12.42 -18.61
C CYS A 194 -4.99 -11.91 -17.21
N ALA A 195 -5.51 -10.68 -17.06
CA ALA A 195 -5.83 -10.11 -15.75
C ALA A 195 -6.91 -10.91 -15.01
N LEU A 196 -7.95 -11.37 -15.71
CA LEU A 196 -9.02 -12.17 -15.14
C LEU A 196 -8.51 -13.56 -14.74
N ALA A 197 -7.72 -14.21 -15.59
CA ALA A 197 -7.10 -15.49 -15.28
C ALA A 197 -6.17 -15.36 -14.07
N SER A 198 -5.31 -14.34 -14.02
CA SER A 198 -4.49 -14.04 -12.84
C SER A 198 -5.33 -13.86 -11.58
N LEU A 199 -6.46 -13.15 -11.66
CA LEU A 199 -7.33 -12.90 -10.51
C LEU A 199 -7.94 -14.21 -9.98
N ILE A 200 -8.39 -15.08 -10.89
CA ILE A 200 -8.90 -16.42 -10.52
C ILE A 200 -7.80 -17.27 -9.88
N ILE A 201 -6.60 -17.23 -10.46
CA ILE A 201 -5.40 -17.93 -9.95
C ILE A 201 -5.02 -17.48 -8.54
N THR A 202 -5.23 -16.20 -8.18
CA THR A 202 -4.96 -15.73 -6.81
C THR A 202 -5.83 -16.42 -5.75
N MET A 203 -6.95 -17.04 -6.16
CA MET A 203 -7.94 -17.64 -5.28
C MET A 203 -8.51 -16.69 -4.20
N SER A 204 -8.33 -15.38 -4.35
CA SER A 204 -8.76 -14.38 -3.37
C SER A 204 -10.27 -14.15 -3.46
N VAL A 205 -11.05 -14.81 -2.59
CA VAL A 205 -12.53 -14.74 -2.56
C VAL A 205 -13.03 -13.31 -2.47
N THR A 206 -12.44 -12.49 -1.60
CA THR A 206 -12.85 -11.10 -1.37
C THR A 206 -12.69 -10.26 -2.63
N ALA A 207 -11.60 -10.45 -3.38
CA ALA A 207 -11.34 -9.75 -4.63
C ALA A 207 -12.31 -10.19 -5.74
N LEU A 208 -12.53 -11.50 -5.89
CA LEU A 208 -13.48 -12.06 -6.85
C LEU A 208 -14.89 -11.55 -6.55
N MET A 209 -15.36 -11.64 -5.30
CA MET A 209 -16.67 -11.13 -4.86
C MET A 209 -16.83 -9.63 -5.14
N ALA A 210 -15.81 -8.82 -4.84
CA ALA A 210 -15.90 -7.38 -5.01
C ALA A 210 -16.01 -6.97 -6.49
N VAL A 211 -15.19 -7.57 -7.36
CA VAL A 211 -15.22 -7.29 -8.80
C VAL A 211 -16.51 -7.80 -9.43
N THR A 212 -16.91 -9.05 -9.17
CA THR A 212 -18.12 -9.64 -9.76
C THR A 212 -19.37 -8.89 -9.32
N LEU A 213 -19.50 -8.55 -8.03
CA LEU A 213 -20.64 -7.79 -7.50
C LEU A 213 -20.78 -6.43 -8.20
N LEU A 214 -19.68 -5.68 -8.34
CA LEU A 214 -19.74 -4.34 -8.93
C LEU A 214 -19.92 -4.37 -10.45
N MET A 215 -19.29 -5.32 -11.14
CA MET A 215 -19.57 -5.57 -12.56
C MET A 215 -21.03 -5.96 -12.78
N TYR A 216 -21.57 -6.83 -11.93
CA TYR A 216 -22.97 -7.22 -11.93
C TYR A 216 -23.88 -6.00 -11.73
N CYS A 217 -23.64 -5.15 -10.74
CA CYS A 217 -24.42 -3.92 -10.53
C CYS A 217 -24.35 -2.96 -11.73
N ALA A 218 -23.19 -2.84 -12.38
CA ALA A 218 -23.02 -1.99 -13.55
C ALA A 218 -23.77 -2.54 -14.78
N LEU A 219 -23.66 -3.84 -15.04
CA LEU A 219 -24.40 -4.54 -16.09
C LEU A 219 -25.90 -4.48 -15.83
N TYR A 220 -26.34 -4.74 -14.60
CA TYR A 220 -27.73 -4.61 -14.19
C TYR A 220 -28.28 -3.22 -14.51
N ARG A 221 -27.57 -2.14 -14.15
CA ARG A 221 -27.99 -0.77 -14.47
C ARG A 221 -28.01 -0.49 -15.98
N ALA A 222 -27.04 -1.00 -16.74
CA ALA A 222 -27.00 -0.83 -18.19
C ALA A 222 -28.17 -1.56 -18.87
N ILE A 223 -28.40 -2.82 -18.48
CA ILE A 223 -29.48 -3.66 -18.95
C ILE A 223 -30.83 -3.06 -18.56
N PHE A 224 -31.04 -2.63 -17.31
CA PHE A 224 -32.28 -2.01 -16.84
C PHE A 224 -32.64 -0.74 -17.65
N ARG A 225 -31.64 0.06 -18.04
CA ARG A 225 -31.84 1.23 -18.91
C ARG A 225 -32.26 0.84 -20.34
N LEU A 226 -31.74 -0.26 -20.88
CA LEU A 226 -32.09 -0.77 -22.21
C LEU A 226 -33.44 -1.50 -22.21
N ILE A 227 -33.76 -2.23 -21.13
CA ILE A 227 -34.91 -3.14 -20.99
C ILE A 227 -36.19 -2.45 -20.54
N LYS A 228 -36.15 -1.15 -20.16
CA LYS A 228 -37.36 -0.33 -19.91
C LYS A 228 -38.38 -0.37 -21.06
N LYS A 229 -38.00 -0.87 -22.24
CA LYS A 229 -38.84 -1.02 -23.45
C LYS A 229 -39.35 -2.45 -23.72
N TYR A 230 -38.63 -3.54 -23.38
CA TYR A 230 -39.06 -4.92 -23.68
C TYR A 230 -38.42 -5.97 -22.74
N ILE A 231 -39.26 -6.68 -21.97
CA ILE A 231 -39.08 -8.03 -21.39
C ILE A 231 -38.36 -8.15 -20.01
N ARG A 232 -39.15 -8.34 -18.94
CA ARG A 232 -38.73 -8.74 -17.57
C ARG A 232 -38.09 -10.14 -17.48
N LEU A 233 -38.30 -11.03 -18.46
CA LEU A 233 -37.89 -12.44 -18.40
C LEU A 233 -36.38 -12.69 -18.57
N LYS A 234 -35.63 -11.75 -19.18
CA LYS A 234 -34.16 -11.88 -19.42
C LYS A 234 -33.28 -11.40 -18.25
N LEU A 235 -33.85 -10.78 -17.22
CA LEU A 235 -33.09 -10.37 -16.04
C LEU A 235 -32.76 -11.55 -15.11
N TRP A 236 -33.72 -12.47 -14.95
CA TRP A 236 -33.60 -13.64 -14.08
C TRP A 236 -32.44 -14.55 -14.46
N THR A 237 -32.13 -14.69 -15.75
CA THR A 237 -30.97 -15.46 -16.21
C THR A 237 -29.64 -14.84 -15.78
N VAL A 238 -29.51 -13.51 -15.81
CA VAL A 238 -28.30 -12.82 -15.33
C VAL A 238 -28.14 -12.98 -13.81
N HIS A 239 -29.24 -12.87 -13.05
CA HIS A 239 -29.25 -13.16 -11.61
C HIS A 239 -28.85 -14.62 -11.31
N ALA A 240 -29.42 -15.59 -12.05
CA ALA A 240 -29.15 -17.01 -11.86
C ALA A 240 -27.69 -17.35 -12.16
N VAL A 241 -27.14 -16.88 -13.29
CA VAL A 241 -25.72 -17.10 -13.64
C VAL A 241 -24.80 -16.49 -12.59
N PHE A 242 -25.06 -15.24 -12.17
CA PHE A 242 -24.28 -14.61 -11.10
C PHE A 242 -24.34 -15.43 -9.80
N PHE A 243 -25.54 -15.81 -9.36
CA PHE A 243 -25.74 -16.58 -8.14
C PHE A 243 -25.03 -17.94 -8.21
N ILE A 244 -25.10 -18.65 -9.33
CA ILE A 244 -24.41 -19.93 -9.54
C ILE A 244 -22.90 -19.74 -9.46
N VAL A 245 -22.33 -18.78 -10.20
CA VAL A 245 -20.88 -18.52 -10.20
C VAL A 245 -20.38 -18.16 -8.81
N MET A 246 -21.09 -17.28 -8.10
CA MET A 246 -20.73 -16.87 -6.74
C MET A 246 -20.84 -18.02 -5.74
N THR A 247 -21.93 -18.78 -5.81
CA THR A 247 -22.15 -19.91 -4.91
C THR A 247 -21.11 -21.00 -5.14
N SER A 248 -20.82 -21.34 -6.40
CA SER A 248 -19.77 -22.31 -6.73
C SER A 248 -18.38 -21.86 -6.27
N ALA A 249 -18.04 -20.58 -6.43
CA ALA A 249 -16.76 -20.03 -5.95
C ALA A 249 -16.63 -20.11 -4.42
N VAL A 250 -17.69 -19.81 -3.68
CA VAL A 250 -17.72 -19.90 -2.21
C VAL A 250 -17.67 -21.36 -1.75
N LEU A 251 -18.47 -22.24 -2.35
CA LEU A 251 -18.53 -23.65 -1.98
C LEU A 251 -17.20 -24.38 -2.25
N PHE A 252 -16.54 -24.07 -3.37
CA PHE A 252 -15.23 -24.64 -3.70
C PHE A 252 -14.15 -24.27 -2.66
N GLN A 253 -14.34 -23.19 -1.90
CA GLN A 253 -13.38 -22.70 -0.92
C GLN A 253 -13.89 -22.72 0.53
N TYR A 254 -15.00 -23.39 0.80
CA TYR A 254 -15.71 -23.28 2.08
C TYR A 254 -14.83 -23.60 3.31
N GLN A 255 -14.03 -24.66 3.27
CA GLN A 255 -13.16 -25.04 4.38
C GLN A 255 -12.07 -24.00 4.65
N TYR A 256 -11.43 -23.48 3.60
CA TYR A 256 -10.45 -22.40 3.70
C TYR A 256 -11.08 -21.11 4.23
N LEU A 257 -12.31 -20.82 3.80
CA LEU A 257 -13.06 -19.65 4.25
C LEU A 257 -13.35 -19.70 5.75
N LEU A 258 -13.83 -20.84 6.27
CA LEU A 258 -14.12 -20.97 7.71
C LEU A 258 -12.88 -20.77 8.58
N LYS A 259 -11.77 -21.42 8.24
CA LYS A 259 -10.50 -21.23 8.97
C LYS A 259 -10.07 -19.78 8.90
N SER A 260 -10.08 -19.18 7.72
CA SER A 260 -9.67 -17.79 7.50
C SER A 260 -10.58 -16.77 8.20
N LEU A 261 -11.85 -17.08 8.43
CA LEU A 261 -12.76 -16.24 9.21
C LEU A 261 -12.44 -16.30 10.70
N ALA A 262 -12.18 -17.49 11.26
CA ALA A 262 -11.79 -17.65 12.66
C ALA A 262 -10.51 -16.86 12.99
N GLU A 263 -9.50 -16.97 12.13
CA GLU A 263 -8.25 -16.20 12.21
C GLU A 263 -8.53 -14.67 12.22
N ARG A 264 -9.36 -14.19 11.28
CA ARG A 264 -9.76 -12.77 11.22
C ARG A 264 -10.45 -12.28 12.47
N MET A 265 -11.25 -13.11 13.15
CA MET A 265 -11.90 -12.69 14.39
C MET A 265 -10.87 -12.41 15.50
N VAL A 266 -9.79 -13.18 15.58
CA VAL A 266 -8.67 -12.91 16.50
C VAL A 266 -7.96 -11.62 16.11
N TRP A 267 -7.70 -11.41 14.81
CA TRP A 267 -7.05 -10.18 14.34
C TRP A 267 -7.91 -8.94 14.58
N PHE A 268 -9.22 -9.03 14.37
CA PHE A 268 -10.17 -7.95 14.64
C PHE A 268 -10.30 -7.67 16.13
N GLY A 269 -10.37 -8.71 16.97
CA GLY A 269 -10.36 -8.58 18.43
C GLY A 269 -9.09 -7.89 18.93
N THR A 270 -7.94 -8.25 18.35
CA THR A 270 -6.64 -7.64 18.65
C THR A 270 -6.59 -6.17 18.24
N ALA A 271 -7.11 -5.81 17.06
CA ALA A 271 -7.25 -4.41 16.64
C ALA A 271 -8.15 -3.62 17.59
N VAL A 272 -9.28 -4.19 18.01
CA VAL A 272 -10.19 -3.56 18.97
C VAL A 272 -9.50 -3.34 20.32
N ALA A 273 -8.70 -4.30 20.80
CA ALA A 273 -7.92 -4.14 22.04
C ALA A 273 -6.93 -2.97 21.95
N MET A 274 -6.23 -2.82 20.80
CA MET A 274 -5.36 -1.67 20.55
C MET A 274 -6.13 -0.35 20.53
N ILE A 275 -7.30 -0.31 19.86
CA ILE A 275 -8.17 0.88 19.80
C ILE A 275 -8.66 1.29 21.20
N ILE A 276 -9.08 0.33 22.02
CA ILE A 276 -9.54 0.60 23.39
C ILE A 276 -8.40 1.21 24.23
N LYS A 277 -7.17 0.73 24.05
CA LYS A 277 -6.00 1.24 24.77
C LYS A 277 -5.53 2.61 24.25
N HIS A 278 -5.62 2.85 22.95
CA HIS A 278 -5.11 4.07 22.28
C HIS A 278 -6.16 4.73 21.35
N PRO A 279 -7.32 5.16 21.86
CA PRO A 279 -8.46 5.53 21.02
C PRO A 279 -8.24 6.77 20.16
N PHE A 280 -7.46 7.75 20.63
CA PHE A 280 -7.37 9.05 19.97
C PHE A 280 -6.31 9.11 18.88
N ILE A 281 -5.13 8.58 19.17
CA ILE A 281 -3.90 8.76 18.38
C ILE A 281 -3.35 7.41 17.88
N GLY A 282 -3.86 6.29 18.38
CA GLY A 282 -3.39 4.95 18.01
C GLY A 282 -1.99 4.63 18.55
N ILE A 283 -1.43 3.51 18.08
CA ILE A 283 -0.10 3.02 18.44
C ILE A 283 1.03 3.48 17.51
N GLY A 284 0.69 4.23 16.46
CA GLY A 284 1.59 4.66 15.39
C GLY A 284 1.28 3.98 14.05
N PRO A 285 1.41 4.69 12.91
CA PRO A 285 1.34 4.09 11.57
C PRO A 285 2.26 2.88 11.42
N GLY A 286 1.76 1.77 10.88
CA GLY A 286 2.53 0.52 10.73
C GLY A 286 2.76 -0.26 12.03
N GLY A 287 2.33 0.25 13.19
CA GLY A 287 2.58 -0.37 14.48
C GLY A 287 1.77 -1.64 14.76
N PHE A 288 0.77 -1.98 13.92
CA PHE A 288 -0.12 -3.11 14.18
C PHE A 288 0.65 -4.43 14.34
N GLY A 289 1.53 -4.76 13.40
CA GLY A 289 2.28 -6.02 13.43
C GLY A 289 3.25 -6.13 14.60
N GLU A 290 3.88 -5.01 14.98
CA GLU A 290 4.78 -4.93 16.13
C GLU A 290 4.03 -5.21 17.45
N ALA A 291 2.87 -4.55 17.63
CA ALA A 291 2.09 -4.66 18.86
C ALA A 291 1.14 -5.87 18.89
N PHE A 292 1.01 -6.61 17.78
CA PHE A 292 0.04 -7.70 17.63
C PHE A 292 0.15 -8.73 18.75
N LEU A 293 1.35 -9.23 19.03
CA LEU A 293 1.57 -10.27 20.04
C LEU A 293 1.21 -9.79 21.45
N TYR A 294 1.45 -8.51 21.76
CA TYR A 294 1.13 -7.93 23.06
C TYR A 294 -0.38 -7.83 23.28
N PHE A 295 -1.14 -7.46 22.25
CA PHE A 295 -2.60 -7.28 22.33
C PHE A 295 -3.41 -8.52 21.90
N LYS A 296 -2.76 -9.63 21.57
CA LYS A 296 -3.40 -10.81 20.97
C LYS A 296 -4.52 -11.34 21.87
N THR A 297 -5.75 -11.39 21.34
CA THR A 297 -6.95 -11.72 22.14
C THR A 297 -7.34 -13.20 22.12
N GLY A 298 -6.59 -14.07 21.47
CA GLY A 298 -6.90 -15.49 21.40
C GLY A 298 -5.91 -16.30 20.56
N ASP A 299 -6.12 -17.61 20.48
CA ASP A 299 -5.29 -18.51 19.71
C ASP A 299 -5.57 -18.35 18.20
N GLY A 300 -4.51 -18.11 17.43
CA GLY A 300 -4.57 -17.88 15.99
C GLY A 300 -3.19 -17.61 15.42
N GLN A 301 -3.10 -17.55 14.11
CA GLN A 301 -1.91 -17.16 13.37
C GLN A 301 -1.52 -15.72 13.70
N ASN A 302 -0.21 -15.51 13.83
CA ASN A 302 0.35 -14.18 13.92
C ASN A 302 0.22 -13.49 12.56
N THR A 303 -0.04 -12.19 12.59
CA THR A 303 -0.19 -11.38 11.38
C THR A 303 0.44 -10.01 11.60
N LEU A 304 0.83 -9.38 10.49
CA LEU A 304 1.32 -8.00 10.47
C LEU A 304 0.20 -6.98 10.30
N TYR A 305 -1.02 -7.44 9.98
CA TYR A 305 -2.13 -6.57 9.57
C TYR A 305 -3.45 -7.00 10.21
N ALA A 306 -4.39 -6.06 10.37
CA ALA A 306 -5.70 -6.35 10.94
C ALA A 306 -6.62 -7.08 9.94
N HIS A 307 -6.28 -7.09 8.65
CA HIS A 307 -7.15 -7.54 7.54
C HIS A 307 -8.51 -6.82 7.50
N ASN A 308 -8.54 -5.57 7.95
CA ASN A 308 -9.65 -4.64 7.80
C ASN A 308 -9.07 -3.23 7.92
N ILE A 309 -9.06 -2.49 6.81
CA ILE A 309 -8.37 -1.20 6.77
C ILE A 309 -8.94 -0.18 7.77
N ILE A 310 -10.22 -0.26 8.11
CA ILE A 310 -10.82 0.68 9.06
C ILE A 310 -10.34 0.36 10.47
N LEU A 311 -10.34 -0.92 10.86
CA LEU A 311 -9.83 -1.34 12.17
C LEU A 311 -8.33 -1.07 12.29
N GLU A 312 -7.57 -1.32 11.23
CA GLU A 312 -6.13 -1.06 11.18
C GLU A 312 -5.83 0.43 11.36
N LEU A 313 -6.44 1.31 10.56
CA LEU A 313 -6.26 2.74 10.69
C LEU A 313 -6.68 3.26 12.07
N CYS A 314 -7.77 2.74 12.65
CA CYS A 314 -8.17 3.08 14.00
C CYS A 314 -7.14 2.64 15.05
N ALA A 315 -6.58 1.44 14.93
CA ALA A 315 -5.56 0.94 15.86
C ALA A 315 -4.26 1.75 15.74
N GLU A 316 -3.82 2.03 14.52
CA GLU A 316 -2.53 2.67 14.24
C GLU A 316 -2.56 4.19 14.39
N THR A 317 -3.57 4.86 13.82
CA THR A 317 -3.64 6.33 13.76
C THR A 317 -4.69 6.95 14.68
N GLY A 318 -5.51 6.11 15.32
CA GLY A 318 -6.58 6.54 16.21
C GLY A 318 -7.87 6.94 15.49
N LEU A 319 -8.95 7.08 16.25
CA LEU A 319 -10.29 7.37 15.74
C LEU A 319 -10.39 8.73 15.06
N ILE A 320 -9.59 9.73 15.50
CA ILE A 320 -9.63 11.08 14.93
C ILE A 320 -9.07 11.08 13.51
N ALA A 321 -7.86 10.52 13.32
CA ALA A 321 -7.24 10.44 12.00
C ALA A 321 -8.10 9.59 11.05
N THR A 322 -8.60 8.44 11.50
CA THR A 322 -9.49 7.59 10.70
C THR A 322 -10.79 8.31 10.33
N GLY A 323 -11.40 9.06 11.25
CA GLY A 323 -12.59 9.85 10.98
C GLY A 323 -12.38 10.87 9.85
N ILE A 324 -11.26 11.61 9.88
CA ILE A 324 -10.89 12.56 8.82
C ILE A 324 -10.64 11.82 7.50
N PHE A 325 -9.95 10.67 7.53
CA PHE A 325 -9.72 9.85 6.35
C PHE A 325 -11.03 9.36 5.72
N LEU A 326 -12.00 8.91 6.52
CA LEU A 326 -13.31 8.48 6.02
C LEU A 326 -14.10 9.65 5.39
N VAL A 327 -14.01 10.85 5.97
CA VAL A 327 -14.60 12.06 5.37
C VAL A 327 -13.91 12.43 4.06
N LEU A 328 -12.58 12.31 3.97
CA LEU A 328 -11.82 12.50 2.73
C LEU A 328 -12.24 11.48 1.68
N LEU A 329 -12.30 10.19 2.03
CA LEU A 329 -12.72 9.10 1.15
C LEU A 329 -14.14 9.33 0.63
N PHE A 330 -15.07 9.69 1.51
CA PHE A 330 -16.45 10.02 1.13
C PHE A 330 -16.50 11.23 0.19
N SER A 331 -15.72 12.26 0.47
CA SER A 331 -15.63 13.48 -0.36
C SER A 331 -15.10 13.17 -1.75
N ILE A 332 -14.07 12.32 -1.85
CA ILE A 332 -13.56 11.80 -3.12
C ILE A 332 -14.67 11.05 -3.85
N VAL A 333 -15.30 10.05 -3.23
CA VAL A 333 -16.38 9.25 -3.86
C VAL A 333 -17.54 10.13 -4.32
N ARG A 334 -17.95 11.13 -3.53
CA ARG A 334 -19.02 12.07 -3.88
C ARG A 334 -18.62 12.95 -5.06
N ALA A 335 -17.46 13.58 -5.01
CA ALA A 335 -16.96 14.43 -6.09
C ALA A 335 -16.80 13.67 -7.39
N ILE A 336 -16.47 12.36 -7.34
CA ILE A 336 -16.43 11.50 -8.51
C ILE A 336 -17.84 10.94 -8.90
N LYS A 337 -18.90 11.06 -8.11
CA LYS A 337 -20.26 10.62 -8.55
C LYS A 337 -21.02 11.64 -9.40
N GLU A 338 -20.75 12.94 -9.25
CA GLU A 338 -21.66 14.01 -9.66
C GLU A 338 -21.87 14.26 -11.19
N LYS A 339 -21.03 13.81 -12.13
CA LYS A 339 -21.34 13.77 -13.59
C LYS A 339 -20.58 12.66 -14.32
N LYS A 340 -21.25 11.63 -14.86
CA LYS A 340 -20.59 10.42 -15.40
C LYS A 340 -20.51 10.38 -16.94
N PRO A 341 -19.31 10.47 -17.54
CA PRO A 341 -19.06 9.89 -18.86
C PRO A 341 -19.26 8.37 -18.80
N GLN A 342 -19.86 7.79 -19.84
CA GLN A 342 -20.12 6.34 -19.89
C GLN A 342 -18.84 5.49 -19.89
N GLN A 343 -17.69 6.07 -20.28
CA GLN A 343 -16.41 5.39 -20.40
C GLN A 343 -15.68 5.21 -19.06
N ASP A 344 -15.97 6.03 -18.05
CA ASP A 344 -15.27 5.96 -16.75
C ASP A 344 -15.87 4.91 -15.81
N VAL A 345 -17.02 4.31 -16.14
CA VAL A 345 -17.76 3.37 -15.28
C VAL A 345 -16.86 2.26 -14.75
N PHE A 346 -15.96 1.75 -15.57
CA PHE A 346 -15.04 0.66 -15.22
C PHE A 346 -13.93 1.08 -14.25
N LEU A 347 -13.49 2.34 -14.31
CA LEU A 347 -12.58 2.90 -13.30
C LEU A 347 -13.24 2.95 -11.91
N TYR A 348 -14.54 3.31 -11.84
CA TYR A 348 -15.28 3.26 -10.57
C TYR A 348 -15.46 1.84 -10.05
N ILE A 349 -15.67 0.87 -10.94
CA ILE A 349 -15.80 -0.52 -10.54
C ILE A 349 -14.48 -0.98 -9.91
N GLY A 350 -13.34 -0.68 -10.52
CA GLY A 350 -12.04 -1.02 -9.95
C GLY A 350 -11.78 -0.36 -8.60
N LEU A 351 -12.00 0.96 -8.50
CA LEU A 351 -11.83 1.69 -7.24
C LEU A 351 -12.79 1.20 -6.15
N GLY A 352 -14.06 0.97 -6.50
CA GLY A 352 -15.05 0.42 -5.58
C GLY A 352 -14.73 -1.01 -5.15
N ALA A 353 -14.22 -1.84 -6.05
CA ALA A 353 -13.87 -3.22 -5.76
C ALA A 353 -12.69 -3.27 -4.79
N PHE A 354 -11.71 -2.38 -4.96
CA PHE A 354 -10.62 -2.23 -4.03
C PHE A 354 -11.09 -1.80 -2.63
N ILE A 355 -11.97 -0.79 -2.53
CA ILE A 355 -12.52 -0.37 -1.24
C ILE A 355 -13.27 -1.54 -0.56
N LEU A 356 -14.14 -2.24 -1.29
CA LEU A 356 -14.90 -3.37 -0.75
C LEU A 356 -13.99 -4.53 -0.31
N LYS A 357 -12.95 -4.84 -1.10
CA LYS A 357 -11.97 -5.87 -0.75
C LYS A 357 -11.28 -5.55 0.59
N ASN A 358 -10.86 -4.30 0.78
CA ASN A 358 -10.11 -3.87 1.96
C ASN A 358 -10.95 -3.75 3.25
N LEU A 359 -12.27 -3.95 3.18
CA LEU A 359 -13.08 -4.18 4.38
C LEU A 359 -12.78 -5.53 5.04
N PHE A 360 -12.15 -6.46 4.31
CA PHE A 360 -11.83 -7.82 4.77
C PHE A 360 -10.39 -8.24 4.45
N ASP A 361 -9.56 -7.26 4.08
CA ASP A 361 -8.19 -7.48 3.65
C ASP A 361 -7.31 -6.25 3.94
N TYR A 362 -5.99 -6.40 3.84
CA TYR A 362 -4.98 -5.39 4.18
C TYR A 362 -4.30 -4.77 2.95
N GLY A 363 -4.88 -4.97 1.77
CA GLY A 363 -4.30 -4.52 0.51
C GLY A 363 -3.99 -3.02 0.46
N PHE A 364 -4.72 -2.17 1.20
CA PHE A 364 -4.49 -0.72 1.25
C PHE A 364 -3.19 -0.35 1.97
N SER A 365 -2.75 -1.16 2.93
CA SER A 365 -1.52 -0.96 3.70
C SER A 365 -0.29 -1.34 2.88
N ILE A 366 -0.48 -2.08 1.79
CA ILE A 366 0.61 -2.43 0.89
C ILE A 366 0.89 -1.28 -0.08
N PRO A 367 2.12 -0.74 -0.14
CA PRO A 367 2.40 0.48 -0.89
C PRO A 367 2.02 0.38 -2.37
N ALA A 368 2.31 -0.75 -3.03
CA ALA A 368 1.96 -0.97 -4.44
C ALA A 368 0.45 -0.76 -4.74
N ASN A 369 -0.41 -1.27 -3.85
CA ASN A 369 -1.86 -1.16 -3.97
C ASN A 369 -2.37 0.21 -3.50
N ASN A 370 -1.77 0.76 -2.45
CA ASN A 370 -2.04 2.09 -1.94
C ASN A 370 -1.82 3.15 -3.03
N PHE A 371 -0.66 3.10 -3.71
CA PHE A 371 -0.33 4.02 -4.80
C PHE A 371 -1.31 3.91 -5.96
N MET A 372 -1.73 2.69 -6.31
CA MET A 372 -2.77 2.48 -7.32
C MET A 372 -4.11 3.10 -6.89
N PHE A 373 -4.55 2.89 -5.65
CA PHE A 373 -5.77 3.50 -5.14
C PHE A 373 -5.76 5.02 -5.30
N TRP A 374 -4.68 5.67 -4.87
CA TRP A 374 -4.56 7.12 -4.95
C TRP A 374 -4.44 7.62 -6.38
N PHE A 375 -3.66 6.96 -7.22
CA PHE A 375 -3.54 7.30 -8.63
C PHE A 375 -4.89 7.23 -9.35
N TRP A 376 -5.63 6.14 -9.18
CA TRP A 376 -6.94 5.96 -9.83
C TRP A 376 -7.97 6.96 -9.33
N SER A 377 -7.96 7.24 -8.02
CA SER A 377 -8.78 8.30 -7.42
C SER A 377 -8.46 9.67 -8.01
N GLY A 378 -7.18 9.96 -8.22
CA GLY A 378 -6.71 11.21 -8.80
C GLY A 378 -7.09 11.34 -10.28
N LEU A 379 -6.90 10.31 -11.10
CA LEU A 379 -7.33 10.31 -12.51
C LEU A 379 -8.82 10.62 -12.66
N LEU A 380 -9.64 10.00 -11.81
CA LEU A 380 -11.07 10.18 -11.76
C LEU A 380 -11.49 11.58 -11.28
N MET A 381 -10.71 12.16 -10.37
CA MET A 381 -10.88 13.53 -9.89
C MET A 381 -10.52 14.56 -10.95
N GLY A 382 -9.35 14.41 -11.57
CA GLY A 382 -8.76 15.37 -12.49
C GLY A 382 -9.55 15.53 -13.79
N LYS A 383 -10.28 14.51 -14.23
CA LYS A 383 -11.22 14.59 -15.36
C LYS A 383 -12.36 15.59 -15.10
N ARG A 384 -12.41 16.20 -13.91
CA ARG A 384 -13.42 17.15 -13.48
C ARG A 384 -12.72 18.42 -13.05
N HIS A 385 -13.08 19.54 -13.66
CA HIS A 385 -12.91 20.85 -13.04
C HIS A 385 -13.87 20.93 -11.84
N ALA A 386 -13.59 20.19 -10.77
CA ALA A 386 -14.25 20.42 -9.48
C ALA A 386 -13.97 21.87 -9.05
N LYS A 387 -14.81 22.43 -8.18
CA LYS A 387 -14.55 23.70 -7.45
C LYS A 387 -13.18 23.59 -6.79
N THR A 388 -12.17 23.96 -7.54
CA THR A 388 -10.76 23.78 -7.21
C THR A 388 -10.35 25.11 -6.68
N ILE A 389 -9.81 25.11 -5.46
CA ILE A 389 -9.05 26.26 -5.01
C ILE A 389 -7.82 26.23 -5.90
N SER A 390 -7.83 27.03 -6.96
CA SER A 390 -6.59 27.34 -7.68
C SER A 390 -5.77 28.16 -6.71
N LEU A 391 -4.91 27.47 -5.96
CA LEU A 391 -3.93 28.11 -5.12
C LEU A 391 -3.01 28.87 -6.09
N THR A 392 -3.20 30.18 -6.17
CA THR A 392 -2.42 31.05 -7.06
C THR A 392 -1.14 31.42 -6.32
N TYR A 393 -0.32 30.42 -6.00
CA TYR A 393 1.01 30.65 -5.47
C TYR A 393 1.97 30.93 -6.63
N ARG A 394 3.06 31.65 -6.34
CA ARG A 394 4.21 31.65 -7.25
C ARG A 394 4.71 30.20 -7.32
N PRO A 395 4.56 29.50 -8.46
CA PRO A 395 4.65 28.04 -8.55
C PRO A 395 6.02 27.50 -8.14
N TRP A 396 7.05 28.33 -8.20
CA TRP A 396 8.40 27.93 -7.84
C TRP A 396 8.59 27.69 -6.33
N TYR A 397 7.93 28.43 -5.43
CA TYR A 397 8.06 28.16 -3.99
C TYR A 397 7.42 26.84 -3.59
N THR A 398 6.21 26.57 -4.10
CA THR A 398 5.53 25.29 -3.88
C THR A 398 6.31 24.14 -4.48
N ALA A 399 6.89 24.34 -5.67
CA ALA A 399 7.77 23.37 -6.28
C ALA A 399 9.00 23.08 -5.41
N VAL A 400 9.69 24.11 -4.94
CA VAL A 400 10.86 23.96 -4.06
C VAL A 400 10.48 23.25 -2.76
N ILE A 401 9.37 23.62 -2.11
CA ILE A 401 8.92 22.98 -0.87
C ILE A 401 8.63 21.49 -1.10
N VAL A 402 7.90 21.16 -2.16
CA VAL A 402 7.58 19.75 -2.47
C VAL A 402 8.87 18.97 -2.80
N ILE A 403 9.76 19.54 -3.61
CA ILE A 403 11.08 18.94 -3.91
C ILE A 403 11.86 18.67 -2.63
N VAL A 404 11.93 19.66 -1.73
CA VAL A 404 12.63 19.51 -0.45
C VAL A 404 12.00 18.41 0.39
N ILE A 405 10.67 18.37 0.55
CA ILE A 405 9.98 17.31 1.29
C ILE A 405 10.31 15.92 0.71
N PHE A 406 10.30 15.80 -0.62
CA PHE A 406 10.61 14.54 -1.29
C PHE A 406 12.07 14.12 -1.18
N LEU A 407 13.00 15.08 -1.28
CA LEU A 407 14.42 14.82 -1.08
C LEU A 407 14.70 14.40 0.38
N LEU A 408 14.07 15.07 1.35
CA LEU A 408 14.16 14.68 2.76
C LEU A 408 13.61 13.28 2.98
N ALA A 409 12.44 12.96 2.42
CA ALA A 409 11.86 11.60 2.49
C ALA A 409 12.78 10.55 1.83
N GLY A 410 13.39 10.87 0.69
CA GLY A 410 14.34 10.00 0.00
C GLY A 410 15.63 9.78 0.80
N VAL A 411 16.17 10.83 1.43
CA VAL A 411 17.36 10.73 2.30
C VAL A 411 17.05 9.89 3.54
N GLU A 412 15.92 10.15 4.18
CA GLU A 412 15.48 9.42 5.38
C GLU A 412 15.29 7.92 5.09
N SER A 413 14.59 7.58 4.01
CA SER A 413 14.39 6.18 3.61
C SER A 413 15.72 5.49 3.29
N MET A 414 16.66 6.19 2.62
CA MET A 414 18.02 5.67 2.40
C MET A 414 18.78 5.44 3.72
N GLN A 415 18.67 6.35 4.69
CA GLN A 415 19.28 6.19 6.01
C GLN A 415 18.73 4.95 6.72
N LEU A 416 17.40 4.80 6.78
CA LEU A 416 16.75 3.64 7.36
C LEU A 416 17.17 2.32 6.68
N PHE A 417 17.33 2.33 5.36
CA PHE A 417 17.85 1.18 4.62
C PHE A 417 19.28 0.81 5.05
N PHE A 418 20.19 1.78 5.13
CA PHE A 418 21.57 1.53 5.56
C PHE A 418 21.65 1.07 7.02
N ILE A 419 20.78 1.60 7.88
CA ILE A 419 20.68 1.18 9.28
C ILE A 419 20.24 -0.26 9.38
N ASN A 420 19.16 -0.66 8.71
CA ASN A 420 18.68 -2.04 8.70
C ASN A 420 19.74 -3.00 8.14
N ARG A 421 20.46 -2.60 7.09
CA ARG A 421 21.60 -3.37 6.58
C ARG A 421 22.72 -3.51 7.62
N SER A 422 22.99 -2.46 8.39
CA SER A 422 23.99 -2.50 9.46
C SER A 422 23.56 -3.42 10.61
N ILE A 423 22.27 -3.41 10.97
CA ILE A 423 21.69 -4.32 11.97
C ILE A 423 21.79 -5.77 11.52
N ALA A 424 21.31 -6.12 10.31
CA ALA A 424 21.42 -7.47 9.78
C ALA A 424 22.88 -7.97 9.75
N ARG A 425 23.83 -7.08 9.43
CA ARG A 425 25.27 -7.42 9.48
C ARG A 425 25.77 -7.60 10.92
N SER A 426 25.25 -6.85 11.88
CA SER A 426 25.60 -6.97 13.30
C SER A 426 25.10 -8.30 13.86
N GLU A 427 23.88 -8.71 13.53
CA GLU A 427 23.35 -10.04 13.89
C GLU A 427 24.21 -11.17 13.33
N PHE A 428 24.59 -11.09 12.05
CA PHE A 428 25.51 -12.04 11.44
C PHE A 428 26.84 -12.11 12.20
N LEU A 429 27.43 -10.97 12.57
CA LEU A 429 28.69 -10.93 13.35
C LEU A 429 28.51 -11.52 14.76
N VAL A 430 27.36 -11.34 15.39
CA VAL A 430 27.03 -11.99 16.67
C VAL A 430 26.95 -13.51 16.53
N GLN A 431 26.45 -14.00 15.38
CA GLN A 431 26.40 -15.42 15.06
C GLN A 431 27.78 -16.01 14.76
N THR A 432 28.67 -15.27 14.10
CA THR A 432 30.05 -15.70 13.81
C THR A 432 31.02 -15.52 14.99
N GLY A 433 30.56 -14.94 16.09
CA GLY A 433 31.37 -14.72 17.30
C GLY A 433 32.24 -13.46 17.27
N GLU A 434 32.12 -12.62 16.24
CA GLU A 434 32.84 -11.34 16.12
C GLU A 434 32.17 -10.22 16.94
N LEU A 435 32.08 -10.42 18.26
CA LEU A 435 31.28 -9.59 19.17
C LEU A 435 31.71 -8.11 19.19
N GLU A 436 33.01 -7.82 19.10
CA GLU A 436 33.52 -6.43 19.11
C GLU A 436 33.10 -5.65 17.86
N HIS A 437 33.17 -6.29 16.69
CA HIS A 437 32.73 -5.68 15.43
C HIS A 437 31.22 -5.44 15.42
N ALA A 438 30.44 -6.39 15.94
CA ALA A 438 28.99 -6.23 16.11
C ALA A 438 28.67 -5.06 17.05
N GLN A 439 29.33 -5.00 18.22
CA GLN A 439 29.14 -3.94 19.20
C GLN A 439 29.45 -2.56 18.60
N LYS A 440 30.57 -2.42 17.88
CA LYS A 440 30.95 -1.17 17.22
C LYS A 440 29.87 -0.70 16.24
N ARG A 441 29.34 -1.62 15.41
CA ARG A 441 28.29 -1.30 14.44
C ARG A 441 26.99 -0.89 15.11
N CYS A 442 26.56 -1.58 16.17
CA CYS A 442 25.37 -1.19 16.93
C CYS A 442 25.53 0.21 17.54
N ASN A 443 26.71 0.52 18.11
CA ASN A 443 27.00 1.85 18.63
C ASN A 443 27.00 2.93 17.54
N ASP A 444 27.51 2.62 16.36
CA ASP A 444 27.46 3.56 15.22
C ASP A 444 26.02 3.78 14.76
N VAL A 445 25.16 2.75 14.75
CA VAL A 445 23.72 2.92 14.50
C VAL A 445 23.08 3.82 15.56
N ILE A 446 23.33 3.59 16.85
CA ILE A 446 22.76 4.37 17.95
C ILE A 446 23.14 5.86 17.88
N LYS A 447 24.34 6.19 17.39
CA LYS A 447 24.76 7.59 17.18
C LYS A 447 23.90 8.30 16.15
N HIS A 448 23.43 7.58 15.13
CA HIS A 448 22.63 8.13 14.04
C HIS A 448 21.13 8.06 14.32
N GLU A 449 20.67 6.97 14.93
CA GLU A 449 19.26 6.71 15.26
C GLU A 449 19.13 6.19 16.70
N PRO A 450 19.14 7.10 17.70
CA PRO A 450 19.15 6.73 19.11
C PRO A 450 17.83 6.10 19.58
N PHE A 451 16.75 6.25 18.83
CA PHE A 451 15.43 5.71 19.17
C PHE A 451 15.13 4.37 18.48
N PHE A 452 16.09 3.79 17.76
CA PHE A 452 15.90 2.50 17.09
C PHE A 452 16.17 1.35 18.07
N PRO A 453 15.18 0.49 18.39
CA PRO A 453 15.29 -0.49 19.49
C PRO A 453 16.23 -1.67 19.21
N GLU A 454 16.31 -2.13 17.96
CA GLU A 454 17.08 -3.30 17.51
C GLU A 454 18.57 -3.28 17.90
N PRO A 455 19.35 -2.19 17.71
CA PRO A 455 20.75 -2.16 18.15
C PRO A 455 20.90 -2.33 19.66
N TYR A 456 19.97 -1.83 20.47
CA TYR A 456 20.00 -2.04 21.92
C TYR A 456 19.74 -3.51 22.26
N PHE A 457 18.76 -4.13 21.60
CA PHE A 457 18.48 -5.56 21.78
C PHE A 457 19.69 -6.44 21.41
N ILE A 458 20.38 -6.12 20.32
CA ILE A 458 21.60 -6.85 19.90
C ILE A 458 22.73 -6.62 20.90
N LEU A 459 22.94 -5.38 21.37
CA LEU A 459 23.95 -5.08 22.39
C LEU A 459 23.68 -5.85 23.68
N SER A 460 22.43 -5.92 24.13
CA SER A 460 22.03 -6.75 25.27
C SER A 460 22.48 -8.20 25.08
N ASN A 461 22.16 -8.81 23.94
CA ASN A 461 22.62 -10.18 23.62
C ASN A 461 24.15 -10.33 23.58
N ILE A 462 24.88 -9.34 23.07
CA ILE A 462 26.35 -9.33 23.07
C ILE A 462 26.89 -9.36 24.51
N TYR A 463 26.35 -8.52 25.38
CA TYR A 463 26.79 -8.43 26.77
C TYR A 463 26.38 -9.66 27.59
N LEU A 464 25.20 -10.24 27.34
CA LEU A 464 24.83 -11.54 27.90
C LEU A 464 25.83 -12.64 27.51
N LYS A 465 26.24 -12.70 26.24
CA LYS A 465 27.28 -13.66 25.80
C LYS A 465 28.61 -13.43 26.51
N LYS A 466 29.01 -12.17 26.73
CA LYS A 466 30.22 -11.85 27.51
C LYS A 466 30.12 -12.29 28.96
N TYR A 467 28.96 -12.08 29.60
CA TYR A 467 28.69 -12.58 30.95
C TYR A 467 28.82 -14.09 31.01
N ILE A 468 28.15 -14.83 30.12
CA ILE A 468 28.22 -16.30 30.07
C ILE A 468 29.66 -16.80 29.93
N ASN A 469 30.50 -16.10 29.15
CA ASN A 469 31.88 -16.50 28.90
C ASN A 469 32.84 -16.16 30.05
N THR A 470 32.58 -15.10 30.82
CA THR A 470 33.53 -14.54 31.79
C THR A 470 33.09 -14.70 33.25
N GLY A 471 31.79 -14.83 33.49
CA GLY A 471 31.18 -14.79 34.82
C GLY A 471 31.14 -13.39 35.46
N GLU A 472 31.57 -12.33 34.75
CA GLU A 472 31.63 -10.98 35.31
C GLU A 472 30.24 -10.31 35.35
N SER A 473 29.71 -10.08 36.55
CA SER A 473 28.35 -9.52 36.75
C SER A 473 28.14 -8.15 36.10
N SER A 474 29.19 -7.36 35.93
CA SER A 474 29.13 -6.05 35.25
C SER A 474 28.56 -6.16 33.84
N PHE A 475 28.82 -7.26 33.12
CA PHE A 475 28.26 -7.49 31.79
C PHE A 475 26.77 -7.85 31.83
N LEU A 476 26.30 -8.51 32.89
CA LEU A 476 24.87 -8.77 33.08
C LEU A 476 24.11 -7.46 33.32
N ASP A 477 24.64 -6.57 34.17
CA ASP A 477 24.05 -5.26 34.42
C ASP A 477 23.95 -4.41 33.15
N ILE A 478 25.02 -4.40 32.34
CA ILE A 478 25.04 -3.71 31.04
C ILE A 478 24.03 -4.36 30.07
N SER A 479 23.92 -5.69 30.07
CA SER A 479 22.94 -6.41 29.26
C SER A 479 21.51 -6.01 29.58
N ILE A 480 21.17 -5.90 30.87
CA ILE A 480 19.85 -5.47 31.36
C ILE A 480 19.58 -4.03 30.96
N PHE A 481 20.55 -3.12 31.16
CA PHE A 481 20.42 -1.72 30.74
C PHE A 481 20.07 -1.58 29.25
N TYR A 482 20.73 -2.35 28.38
CA TYR A 482 20.42 -2.33 26.95
C TYR A 482 19.06 -2.98 26.63
N ALA A 483 18.65 -4.03 27.35
CA ALA A 483 17.33 -4.63 27.21
C ALA A 483 16.22 -3.64 27.60
N GLU A 484 16.35 -2.93 28.72
CA GLU A 484 15.43 -1.87 29.15
C GLU A 484 15.28 -0.77 28.10
N LYS A 485 16.39 -0.38 27.45
CA LYS A 485 16.34 0.60 26.35
C LYS A 485 15.57 0.08 25.14
N SER A 486 15.77 -1.18 24.74
CA SER A 486 15.00 -1.77 23.64
C SER A 486 13.50 -1.82 23.94
N VAL A 487 13.11 -2.19 25.16
CA VAL A 487 11.72 -2.16 25.62
C VAL A 487 11.18 -0.73 25.66
N LYS A 488 11.96 0.24 26.14
CA LYS A 488 11.53 1.65 26.16
C LYS A 488 11.20 2.18 24.77
N PHE A 489 11.97 1.82 23.76
CA PHE A 489 11.80 2.29 22.38
C PHE A 489 10.92 1.38 21.51
N SER A 490 10.30 0.36 22.11
CA SER A 490 9.38 -0.58 21.47
C SER A 490 8.61 -1.35 22.55
N SER A 491 7.72 -0.63 23.23
CA SER A 491 7.07 -1.10 24.46
C SER A 491 6.16 -2.31 24.26
N TYR A 492 5.71 -2.53 23.02
CA TYR A 492 4.79 -3.61 22.67
C TYR A 492 5.45 -4.80 21.98
N ASN A 493 6.77 -4.76 21.76
CA ASN A 493 7.47 -5.90 21.19
C ASN A 493 7.71 -6.97 22.27
N THR A 494 6.97 -8.08 22.15
CA THR A 494 7.00 -9.17 23.12
C THR A 494 8.36 -9.86 23.20
N SER A 495 9.15 -9.86 22.13
CA SER A 495 10.50 -10.45 22.13
C SER A 495 11.44 -9.65 23.03
N TYR A 496 11.36 -8.32 23.02
CA TYR A 496 12.17 -7.46 23.89
C TYR A 496 11.74 -7.58 25.35
N GLN A 497 10.42 -7.61 25.60
CA GLN A 497 9.86 -7.81 26.94
C GLN A 497 10.29 -9.17 27.53
N HIS A 498 10.18 -10.25 26.75
CA HIS A 498 10.57 -11.57 27.18
C HIS A 498 12.08 -11.67 27.48
N HIS A 499 12.91 -11.07 26.62
CA HIS A 499 14.35 -11.04 26.80
C HIS A 499 14.75 -10.29 28.07
N LEU A 500 14.15 -9.12 28.33
CA LEU A 500 14.38 -8.37 29.57
C LEU A 500 14.00 -9.22 30.80
N HIS A 501 12.82 -9.83 30.79
CA HIS A 501 12.38 -10.68 31.90
C HIS A 501 13.30 -11.89 32.13
N MET A 502 13.81 -12.50 31.06
CA MET A 502 14.78 -13.58 31.14
C MET A 502 16.09 -13.13 31.81
N LEU A 503 16.58 -11.94 31.50
CA LEU A 503 17.77 -11.37 32.12
C LEU A 503 17.56 -11.02 33.60
N GLU A 504 16.40 -10.46 33.95
CA GLU A 504 16.05 -10.13 35.34
C GLU A 504 16.01 -11.38 36.24
N ASN A 505 15.62 -12.53 35.70
CA ASN A 505 15.60 -13.80 36.43
C ASN A 505 17.00 -14.44 36.63
N LEU A 506 18.05 -13.87 36.04
CA LEU A 506 19.44 -14.33 36.24
C LEU A 506 20.14 -13.65 37.43
N ILE A 507 19.54 -12.59 37.98
CA ILE A 507 19.94 -11.95 39.24
C ILE A 507 19.36 -12.76 40.41
#